data_AF-A0A212CNF2-F1
#
_entry.id   AF-A0A212CNF2-F1
#
_cell.length_a   1.000
_cell.length_b   1.000
_cell.length_c   1.000
_cell.angle_alpha   90.00
_cell.angle_beta   90.00
_cell.angle_gamma   90.00
#
_symmetry.space_group_name_H-M   'P 1'
#
loop_
_entity.id
_entity.type
_entity.pdbx_description
1 polymer ?
#
loop_
_entity_poly.entity_id
_entity_poly.type
_entity_poly.pdbx_seq_one_letter_code
_entity_poly.pdbx_strand_id
1 'polypeptide(L)'
;KEVCYDRLGCFSDDSPWAGIIERPLKVLPWSPEEVNTRFLLYTNENPDNFQNLFTVESVNCICVDWKGGSRTGYTQATQNIRIVGAEVAYLVDVLKSSFEYSLSDVHVIGHSLGAHAAGEAGRRTNGAIGRITGLDPAEPCFEGTPELVRLDPSDAQFVDVIHTDAAPIIPNLGFGMSQVVGHLDFFPNGGKEMPGSFGPPISKLVLGGMILVVVVDKCFPCPSDGCPQMGHYADRFPGKTKSEGQTFYLNTGDASNFARWRYKVAVTLSGRRVTGHILVSLFGDKGNSKQYEIFNGTLKPDNTESSEFDSDVEVGVLQKVKFLWYNNVINPTLPKVGASKISVETNDGQVFDFCSQDTVREEVLLTLNP
;
A
#
# COMPACT_ATOMS: atom_id res chain seq x y z
N LYS A 1 4.14 21.15 -32.92
CA LYS A 1 5.52 20.79 -33.35
C LYS A 1 5.70 19.31 -33.10
N GLU A 2 6.56 18.66 -33.88
CA GLU A 2 6.79 17.21 -33.78
C GLU A 2 8.28 16.90 -33.99
N VAL A 3 8.78 15.89 -33.27
CA VAL A 3 10.12 15.30 -33.44
C VAL A 3 9.97 13.79 -33.56
N CYS A 4 10.78 13.17 -34.42
CA CYS A 4 10.76 11.74 -34.64
C CYS A 4 12.15 11.16 -34.36
N TYR A 5 12.17 9.99 -33.73
CA TYR A 5 13.39 9.27 -33.41
C TYR A 5 13.31 7.85 -33.96
N ASP A 6 14.45 7.36 -34.45
CA ASP A 6 14.54 6.02 -35.03
C ASP A 6 14.05 4.97 -34.02
N ARG A 7 13.20 4.05 -34.50
CA ARG A 7 12.54 2.97 -33.74
C ARG A 7 11.43 3.40 -32.77
N LEU A 8 11.44 4.63 -32.25
CA LEU A 8 10.48 5.08 -31.24
C LEU A 8 9.27 5.83 -31.81
N GLY A 9 9.37 6.27 -33.07
CA GLY A 9 8.33 7.02 -33.77
C GLY A 9 8.38 8.51 -33.46
N CYS A 10 7.23 9.17 -33.60
CA CYS A 10 7.11 10.63 -33.49
C CYS A 10 6.40 11.07 -32.20
N PHE A 11 6.80 12.24 -31.71
CA PHE A 11 6.30 12.86 -30.49
C PHE A 11 5.97 14.32 -30.78
N SER A 12 4.70 14.69 -30.57
CA SER A 12 4.23 16.06 -30.72
C SER A 12 4.02 16.77 -29.39
N ASP A 13 4.03 18.10 -29.42
CA ASP A 13 3.61 19.01 -28.33
C ASP A 13 2.16 19.51 -28.52
N ASP A 14 1.38 18.78 -29.32
CA ASP A 14 -0.04 19.04 -29.51
C ASP A 14 -0.84 18.50 -28.31
N SER A 15 -2.07 18.99 -28.14
CA SER A 15 -2.97 18.50 -27.09
C SER A 15 -3.23 16.99 -27.27
N PRO A 16 -3.25 16.18 -26.19
CA PRO A 16 -3.18 16.57 -24.78
C PRO A 16 -1.78 16.59 -24.16
N TRP A 17 -0.71 16.43 -24.95
CA TRP A 17 0.66 16.35 -24.43
C TRP A 17 1.19 17.65 -23.84
N ALA A 18 0.70 18.78 -24.34
CA ALA A 18 0.94 20.11 -23.83
C ALA A 18 -0.15 21.10 -24.26
N GLY A 19 -0.13 22.31 -23.70
CA GLY A 19 -1.07 23.38 -24.02
C GLY A 19 -2.49 23.15 -23.45
N ILE A 20 -2.61 22.29 -22.43
CA ILE A 20 -3.83 22.08 -21.63
C ILE A 20 -3.64 22.68 -20.24
N ILE A 21 -4.71 22.75 -19.43
CA ILE A 21 -4.68 23.38 -18.10
C ILE A 21 -3.66 22.69 -17.19
N GLU A 22 -3.63 21.35 -17.24
CA GLU A 22 -2.79 20.48 -16.42
C GLU A 22 -1.32 20.51 -16.89
N ARG A 23 -1.07 20.82 -18.18
CA ARG A 23 0.25 20.81 -18.84
C ARG A 23 0.40 22.02 -19.78
N PRO A 24 0.52 23.25 -19.27
CA PRO A 24 0.42 24.45 -20.12
C PRO A 24 1.63 24.68 -21.02
N LEU A 25 2.83 24.23 -20.61
CA LEU A 25 4.06 24.49 -21.36
C LEU A 25 4.22 23.53 -22.54
N LYS A 26 4.35 24.09 -23.75
CA LYS A 26 4.70 23.35 -24.97
C LYS A 26 6.18 23.03 -25.00
N VAL A 27 6.50 21.79 -24.64
CA VAL A 27 7.86 21.25 -24.60
C VAL A 27 7.83 19.88 -25.26
N LEU A 28 8.84 19.59 -26.08
CA LEU A 28 9.03 18.28 -26.70
C LEU A 28 9.98 17.42 -25.86
N PRO A 29 9.86 16.09 -25.90
CA PRO A 29 10.84 15.22 -25.25
C PRO A 29 12.23 15.39 -25.88
N TRP A 30 13.26 15.23 -25.05
CA TRP A 30 14.65 15.13 -25.49
C TRP A 30 14.88 13.92 -26.39
N SER A 31 16.04 13.89 -27.05
CA SER A 31 16.42 12.73 -27.86
C SER A 31 16.72 11.49 -26.99
N PRO A 32 16.57 10.27 -27.53
CA PRO A 32 16.93 9.03 -26.82
C PRO A 32 18.37 9.04 -26.30
N GLU A 33 19.30 9.64 -27.07
CA GLU A 33 20.70 9.77 -26.71
C GLU A 33 20.92 10.69 -25.49
N GLU A 34 20.14 11.76 -25.38
CA GLU A 34 20.18 12.69 -24.22
C GLU A 34 19.49 12.10 -22.98
N VAL A 35 18.37 11.39 -23.16
CA VAL A 35 17.70 10.69 -22.06
C VAL A 35 18.56 9.55 -21.54
N ASN A 36 19.27 8.85 -22.44
CA ASN A 36 20.20 7.76 -22.18
C ASN A 36 19.59 6.68 -21.28
N THR A 37 18.46 6.11 -21.71
CA THR A 37 17.79 5.01 -21.01
C THR A 37 18.67 3.76 -21.04
N ARG A 38 18.95 3.18 -19.86
CA ARG A 38 19.76 1.97 -19.71
C ARG A 38 18.96 0.88 -19.02
N PHE A 39 19.11 -0.35 -19.50
CA PHE A 39 18.48 -1.54 -18.94
C PHE A 39 19.54 -2.37 -18.21
N LEU A 40 19.46 -2.39 -16.88
CA LEU A 40 20.42 -3.09 -16.03
C LEU A 40 19.77 -4.38 -15.54
N LEU A 41 20.19 -5.52 -16.09
CA LEU A 41 19.65 -6.84 -15.76
C LEU A 41 20.33 -7.44 -14.52
N TYR A 42 19.50 -7.90 -13.60
CA TYR A 42 19.85 -8.69 -12.44
C TYR A 42 18.98 -9.95 -12.41
N THR A 43 19.57 -11.05 -12.00
CA THR A 43 18.99 -12.39 -11.93
C THR A 43 19.48 -13.07 -10.67
N ASN A 44 18.91 -14.22 -10.36
CA ASN A 44 19.34 -15.04 -9.22
C ASN A 44 20.82 -15.48 -9.36
N GLU A 45 21.37 -15.53 -10.58
CA GLU A 45 22.75 -15.90 -10.88
C GLU A 45 23.77 -14.74 -10.77
N ASN A 46 23.32 -13.48 -10.79
CA ASN A 46 24.18 -12.30 -10.64
C ASN A 46 23.60 -11.25 -9.64
N PRO A 47 23.39 -11.64 -8.36
CA PRO A 47 22.64 -10.84 -7.39
C PRO A 47 23.47 -9.73 -6.73
N ASP A 48 24.47 -9.17 -7.40
CA ASP A 48 25.50 -8.27 -6.83
C ASP A 48 24.96 -6.98 -6.15
N ASN A 49 23.64 -6.74 -6.19
CA ASN A 49 22.94 -5.68 -5.48
C ASN A 49 21.71 -6.21 -4.69
N PHE A 50 21.39 -5.51 -3.60
CA PHE A 50 20.35 -5.74 -2.56
C PHE A 50 18.89 -5.95 -3.04
N GLN A 51 18.63 -6.91 -3.92
CA GLN A 51 17.31 -7.19 -4.44
C GLN A 51 16.65 -8.31 -3.63
N ASN A 52 15.69 -7.96 -2.77
CA ASN A 52 14.98 -8.97 -1.97
C ASN A 52 14.10 -9.91 -2.82
N LEU A 53 13.81 -9.56 -4.08
CA LEU A 53 12.96 -10.37 -4.96
C LEU A 53 13.54 -11.78 -5.19
N PHE A 54 14.87 -11.90 -5.31
CA PHE A 54 15.56 -13.17 -5.48
C PHE A 54 15.50 -14.10 -4.27
N THR A 55 15.00 -13.62 -3.13
CA THR A 55 14.82 -14.45 -1.92
C THR A 55 13.50 -15.22 -1.92
N VAL A 56 12.52 -14.79 -2.73
CA VAL A 56 11.17 -15.37 -2.77
C VAL A 56 10.81 -15.98 -4.12
N GLU A 57 11.51 -15.61 -5.20
CA GLU A 57 11.26 -16.16 -6.54
C GLU A 57 12.49 -16.13 -7.47
N SER A 58 12.37 -16.84 -8.60
CA SER A 58 13.35 -16.83 -9.70
C SER A 58 12.86 -15.89 -10.80
N VAL A 59 13.57 -14.80 -11.07
CA VAL A 59 13.06 -13.72 -11.92
C VAL A 59 14.17 -12.93 -12.61
N ASN A 60 13.86 -12.38 -13.78
CA ASN A 60 14.69 -11.40 -14.47
C ASN A 60 14.29 -9.99 -14.01
N CYS A 61 15.09 -9.36 -13.16
CA CYS A 61 14.85 -8.01 -12.67
C CYS A 61 15.65 -6.99 -13.49
N ILE A 62 14.95 -6.13 -14.24
CA ILE A 62 15.59 -5.09 -15.06
C ILE A 62 15.35 -3.72 -14.43
N CYS A 63 16.42 -3.08 -13.94
CA CYS A 63 16.35 -1.69 -13.52
C CYS A 63 16.48 -0.77 -14.75
N VAL A 64 15.47 0.06 -14.97
CA VAL A 64 15.46 1.08 -16.05
C VAL A 64 16.03 2.38 -15.51
N ASP A 65 17.30 2.65 -15.83
CA ASP A 65 17.97 3.89 -15.45
C ASP A 65 17.84 4.95 -16.54
N TRP A 66 17.17 6.06 -16.22
CA TRP A 66 16.93 7.17 -17.13
C TRP A 66 17.34 8.52 -16.51
N LYS A 67 18.35 8.50 -15.62
CA LYS A 67 18.86 9.69 -14.93
C LYS A 67 19.23 10.85 -15.86
N GLY A 68 19.62 10.56 -17.10
CA GLY A 68 19.90 11.58 -18.12
C GLY A 68 18.67 12.45 -18.40
N GLY A 69 17.51 11.83 -18.59
CA GLY A 69 16.25 12.53 -18.84
C GLY A 69 15.50 13.03 -17.59
N SER A 70 15.84 12.52 -16.39
CA SER A 70 15.11 12.85 -15.16
C SER A 70 15.67 14.06 -14.39
N ARG A 71 16.98 14.34 -14.50
CA ARG A 71 17.66 15.42 -13.76
C ARG A 71 17.61 16.75 -14.53
N THR A 72 16.39 17.24 -14.74
CA THR A 72 16.10 18.46 -15.50
C THR A 72 14.90 19.20 -14.89
N GLY A 73 14.41 20.26 -15.54
CA GLY A 73 13.17 20.92 -15.13
C GLY A 73 11.98 19.94 -15.14
N TYR A 74 11.11 20.01 -14.14
CA TYR A 74 10.03 19.02 -13.95
C TYR A 74 9.18 18.81 -15.20
N THR A 75 8.78 19.90 -15.87
CA THR A 75 7.97 19.85 -17.09
C THR A 75 8.70 19.16 -18.26
N GLN A 76 10.03 19.27 -18.34
CA GLN A 76 10.84 18.53 -19.30
C GLN A 76 10.95 17.05 -18.94
N ALA A 77 11.16 16.73 -17.66
CA ALA A 77 11.20 15.34 -17.17
C ALA A 77 9.88 14.62 -17.49
N THR A 78 8.74 15.29 -17.29
CA THR A 78 7.39 14.82 -17.63
C THR A 78 7.17 14.60 -19.13
N GLN A 79 7.94 15.24 -20.01
CA GLN A 79 7.95 14.90 -21.44
C GLN A 79 8.90 13.74 -21.74
N ASN A 80 10.07 13.70 -21.09
CA ASN A 80 11.08 12.67 -21.29
C ASN A 80 10.60 11.26 -20.89
N ILE A 81 9.63 11.12 -19.98
CA ILE A 81 8.98 9.83 -19.69
C ILE A 81 8.40 9.17 -20.95
N ARG A 82 8.00 9.96 -21.97
CA ARG A 82 7.47 9.41 -23.22
C ARG A 82 8.53 8.64 -24.00
N ILE A 83 9.78 9.09 -23.93
CA ILE A 83 10.94 8.38 -24.50
C ILE A 83 11.24 7.13 -23.69
N VAL A 84 11.23 7.23 -22.36
CA VAL A 84 11.49 6.08 -21.48
C VAL A 84 10.44 4.98 -21.69
N GLY A 85 9.15 5.34 -21.73
CA GLY A 85 8.07 4.38 -22.01
C GLY A 85 8.17 3.76 -23.41
N ALA A 86 8.58 4.54 -24.42
CA ALA A 86 8.83 4.04 -25.76
C ALA A 86 10.00 3.03 -25.82
N GLU A 87 11.10 3.32 -25.13
CA GLU A 87 12.26 2.41 -25.03
C GLU A 87 11.90 1.11 -24.29
N VAL A 88 11.13 1.20 -23.20
CA VAL A 88 10.65 0.01 -22.46
C VAL A 88 9.73 -0.84 -23.34
N ALA A 89 8.77 -0.22 -24.04
CA ALA A 89 7.89 -0.93 -24.98
C ALA A 89 8.68 -1.59 -26.12
N TYR A 90 9.69 -0.90 -26.65
CA TYR A 90 10.56 -1.45 -27.69
C TYR A 90 11.35 -2.67 -27.19
N LEU A 91 11.92 -2.61 -25.99
CA LEU A 91 12.57 -3.78 -25.38
C LEU A 91 11.60 -4.96 -25.25
N VAL A 92 10.40 -4.71 -24.73
CA VAL A 92 9.37 -5.75 -24.56
C VAL A 92 8.95 -6.36 -25.90
N ASP A 93 8.83 -5.55 -26.95
CA ASP A 93 8.53 -6.04 -28.30
C ASP A 93 9.69 -6.87 -28.90
N VAL A 94 10.94 -6.50 -28.61
CA VAL A 94 12.11 -7.32 -28.96
C VAL A 94 12.07 -8.67 -28.24
N LEU A 95 11.73 -8.71 -26.95
CA LEU A 95 11.57 -9.96 -26.19
C LEU A 95 10.53 -10.88 -26.83
N LYS A 96 9.39 -10.32 -27.22
CA LYS A 96 8.33 -11.05 -27.92
C LYS A 96 8.76 -11.56 -29.29
N SER A 97 9.27 -10.67 -30.14
CA SER A 97 9.54 -10.98 -31.54
C SER A 97 10.77 -11.86 -31.74
N SER A 98 11.79 -11.73 -30.88
CA SER A 98 13.07 -12.42 -31.03
C SER A 98 13.20 -13.66 -30.14
N PHE A 99 12.47 -13.72 -29.02
CA PHE A 99 12.59 -14.80 -28.04
C PHE A 99 11.26 -15.49 -27.73
N GLU A 100 10.17 -15.14 -28.43
CA GLU A 100 8.82 -15.67 -28.19
C GLU A 100 8.36 -15.48 -26.73
N TYR A 101 8.88 -14.46 -26.04
CA TYR A 101 8.54 -14.16 -24.66
C TYR A 101 7.16 -13.53 -24.57
N SER A 102 6.28 -14.07 -23.72
CA SER A 102 4.93 -13.54 -23.56
C SER A 102 4.93 -12.21 -22.80
N LEU A 103 4.18 -11.23 -23.30
CA LEU A 103 4.00 -9.96 -22.60
C LEU A 103 3.23 -10.12 -21.27
N SER A 104 2.43 -11.18 -21.14
CA SER A 104 1.77 -11.53 -19.88
C SER A 104 2.75 -11.84 -18.75
N ASP A 105 3.99 -12.20 -19.10
CA ASP A 105 5.04 -12.57 -18.14
C ASP A 105 5.93 -11.35 -17.81
N VAL A 106 5.52 -10.15 -18.23
CA VAL A 106 6.19 -8.88 -17.92
C VAL A 106 5.40 -8.15 -16.84
N HIS A 107 6.10 -7.73 -15.79
CA HIS A 107 5.60 -6.83 -14.74
C HIS A 107 6.46 -5.56 -14.71
N VAL A 108 5.86 -4.41 -14.96
CA VAL A 108 6.55 -3.11 -14.90
C VAL A 108 6.18 -2.40 -13.60
N ILE A 109 7.19 -2.06 -12.80
CA ILE A 109 7.02 -1.32 -11.54
C ILE A 109 7.55 0.10 -11.75
N GLY A 110 6.68 1.09 -11.64
CA GLY A 110 7.02 2.49 -11.86
C GLY A 110 6.76 3.32 -10.60
N HIS A 111 7.73 4.13 -10.19
CA HIS A 111 7.61 5.05 -9.05
C HIS A 111 7.56 6.50 -9.51
N SER A 112 6.64 7.30 -8.94
CA SER A 112 6.49 8.73 -9.25
C SER A 112 6.32 8.93 -10.77
N LEU A 113 7.14 9.76 -11.43
CA LEU A 113 7.16 9.90 -12.90
C LEU A 113 7.33 8.56 -13.65
N GLY A 114 8.02 7.60 -13.04
CA GLY A 114 8.21 6.26 -13.60
C GLY A 114 6.91 5.45 -13.70
N ALA A 115 5.89 5.74 -12.88
CA ALA A 115 4.58 5.10 -13.00
C ALA A 115 3.93 5.46 -14.35
N HIS A 116 4.05 6.72 -14.77
CA HIS A 116 3.54 7.16 -16.08
C HIS A 116 4.42 6.70 -17.25
N ALA A 117 5.73 6.52 -17.03
CA ALA A 117 6.57 5.85 -18.03
C ALA A 117 6.16 4.38 -18.23
N ALA A 118 5.77 3.69 -17.15
CA ALA A 118 5.21 2.34 -17.22
C ALA A 118 3.87 2.33 -17.97
N GLY A 119 2.98 3.30 -17.70
CA GLY A 119 1.73 3.49 -18.45
C GLY A 119 1.98 3.71 -19.95
N GLU A 120 2.89 4.63 -20.32
CA GLU A 120 3.24 4.84 -21.73
C GLU A 120 3.80 3.57 -22.41
N ALA A 121 4.57 2.74 -21.68
CA ALA A 121 5.02 1.46 -22.19
C ALA A 121 3.84 0.49 -22.42
N GLY A 122 2.96 0.38 -21.42
CA GLY A 122 1.72 -0.38 -21.47
C GLY A 122 0.85 -0.02 -22.66
N ARG A 123 0.51 1.26 -22.80
CA ARG A 123 -0.22 1.83 -23.93
C ARG A 123 0.40 1.47 -25.29
N ARG A 124 1.72 1.59 -25.43
CA ARG A 124 2.44 1.24 -26.69
C ARG A 124 2.42 -0.25 -27.01
N THR A 125 2.25 -1.10 -26.00
CA THR A 125 2.02 -2.53 -26.17
C THR A 125 0.55 -2.91 -26.28
N ASN A 126 -0.36 -1.93 -26.41
CA ASN A 126 -1.81 -2.12 -26.46
C ASN A 126 -2.36 -2.86 -25.23
N GLY A 127 -1.84 -2.57 -24.03
CA GLY A 127 -2.30 -3.17 -22.78
C GLY A 127 -1.93 -4.65 -22.61
N ALA A 128 -1.04 -5.18 -23.45
CA ALA A 128 -0.71 -6.61 -23.44
C ALA A 128 0.24 -7.02 -22.30
N ILE A 129 0.90 -6.07 -21.63
CA ILE A 129 1.74 -6.31 -20.45
C ILE A 129 0.89 -6.95 -19.33
N GLY A 130 1.44 -7.97 -18.67
CA GLY A 130 0.73 -8.73 -17.64
C GLY A 130 0.38 -7.90 -16.41
N ARG A 131 1.30 -7.06 -15.93
CA ARG A 131 1.05 -6.21 -14.75
C ARG A 131 1.80 -4.88 -14.82
N ILE A 132 1.16 -3.82 -14.36
CA ILE A 132 1.84 -2.57 -13.97
C ILE A 132 1.55 -2.27 -12.50
N THR A 133 2.59 -1.96 -11.73
CA THR A 133 2.42 -1.41 -10.37
C THR A 133 2.86 0.05 -10.33
N GLY A 134 1.92 0.94 -10.00
CA GLY A 134 2.15 2.36 -9.80
C GLY A 134 2.47 2.66 -8.34
N LEU A 135 3.71 3.04 -8.04
CA LEU A 135 4.13 3.43 -6.70
C LEU A 135 4.10 4.96 -6.61
N ASP A 136 3.06 5.46 -5.95
CA ASP A 136 2.79 6.88 -5.74
C ASP A 136 2.93 7.68 -7.05
N PRO A 137 2.10 7.40 -8.08
CA PRO A 137 2.19 8.07 -9.37
C PRO A 137 2.09 9.59 -9.20
N ALA A 138 2.88 10.36 -9.94
CA ALA A 138 3.01 11.80 -9.69
C ALA A 138 1.75 12.61 -10.06
N GLU A 139 1.29 13.49 -9.19
CA GLU A 139 0.15 14.40 -9.47
C GLU A 139 0.48 15.46 -10.54
N PRO A 140 1.55 16.27 -10.40
CA PRO A 140 1.71 17.44 -11.25
C PRO A 140 1.95 17.02 -12.70
N CYS A 141 1.19 17.63 -13.62
CA CYS A 141 1.17 17.34 -15.06
C CYS A 141 0.55 16.00 -15.49
N PHE A 142 -0.13 15.28 -14.59
CA PHE A 142 -0.82 14.02 -14.92
C PHE A 142 -2.23 13.91 -14.34
N GLU A 143 -2.47 14.31 -13.09
CA GLU A 143 -3.83 14.26 -12.53
C GLU A 143 -4.80 15.11 -13.37
N GLY A 144 -5.98 14.56 -13.67
CA GLY A 144 -6.98 15.20 -14.53
C GLY A 144 -6.71 15.13 -16.04
N THR A 145 -5.54 14.62 -16.46
CA THR A 145 -5.25 14.43 -17.90
C THR A 145 -5.99 13.21 -18.47
N PRO A 146 -6.19 13.17 -19.81
CA PRO A 146 -6.72 11.98 -20.47
C PRO A 146 -5.84 10.75 -20.24
N GLU A 147 -6.46 9.56 -20.25
CA GLU A 147 -5.82 8.23 -20.16
C GLU A 147 -4.54 8.13 -21.01
N LEU A 148 -4.59 8.62 -22.25
CA LEU A 148 -3.46 8.73 -23.18
C LEU A 148 -2.15 9.28 -22.56
N VAL A 149 -2.22 10.15 -21.55
CA VAL A 149 -1.08 10.89 -20.99
C VAL A 149 -0.53 10.30 -19.69
N ARG A 150 -1.34 9.52 -18.97
CA ARG A 150 -1.06 9.08 -17.60
C ARG A 150 -1.09 7.55 -17.49
N LEU A 151 -0.91 7.05 -16.27
CA LEU A 151 -1.18 5.65 -15.97
C LEU A 151 -2.70 5.49 -15.88
N ASP A 152 -3.22 4.41 -16.45
CA ASP A 152 -4.62 4.00 -16.29
C ASP A 152 -4.78 2.46 -16.40
N PRO A 153 -5.95 1.91 -16.04
CA PRO A 153 -6.17 0.45 -16.03
C PRO A 153 -5.96 -0.24 -17.38
N SER A 154 -6.14 0.45 -18.51
CA SER A 154 -6.00 -0.10 -19.86
C SER A 154 -4.55 -0.36 -20.28
N ASP A 155 -3.57 0.17 -19.53
CA ASP A 155 -2.15 0.03 -19.85
C ASP A 155 -1.59 -1.39 -19.62
N ALA A 156 -2.29 -2.23 -18.86
CA ALA A 156 -1.90 -3.63 -18.64
C ALA A 156 -3.12 -4.52 -18.32
N GLN A 157 -2.92 -5.84 -18.37
CA GLN A 157 -3.94 -6.80 -17.97
C GLN A 157 -4.33 -6.67 -16.49
N PHE A 158 -3.43 -6.14 -15.66
CA PHE A 158 -3.67 -5.81 -14.27
C PHE A 158 -2.83 -4.59 -13.86
N VAL A 159 -3.46 -3.63 -13.20
CA VAL A 159 -2.81 -2.41 -12.70
C VAL A 159 -3.15 -2.26 -11.23
N ASP A 160 -2.13 -2.20 -10.38
CA ASP A 160 -2.29 -1.93 -8.95
C ASP A 160 -1.46 -0.71 -8.52
N VAL A 161 -2.06 0.16 -7.71
CA VAL A 161 -1.50 1.47 -7.38
C VAL A 161 -1.43 1.63 -5.87
N ILE A 162 -0.32 2.18 -5.37
CA ILE A 162 -0.12 2.47 -3.95
C ILE A 162 0.07 3.97 -3.78
N HIS A 163 -0.85 4.64 -3.08
CA HIS A 163 -0.84 6.07 -2.81
C HIS A 163 -0.28 6.34 -1.42
N THR A 164 0.81 7.10 -1.33
CA THR A 164 1.48 7.41 -0.06
C THR A 164 1.62 8.90 0.22
N ASP A 165 1.52 9.74 -0.81
CA ASP A 165 1.67 11.20 -0.72
C ASP A 165 0.59 11.94 -1.52
N ALA A 166 -0.66 11.47 -1.42
CA ALA A 166 -1.82 11.96 -2.17
C ALA A 166 -2.49 13.21 -1.55
N ALA A 167 -1.75 13.97 -0.75
CA ALA A 167 -2.20 15.28 -0.29
C ALA A 167 -2.08 16.31 -1.43
N PRO A 168 -2.98 17.30 -1.55
CA PRO A 168 -2.85 18.30 -2.61
C PRO A 168 -1.49 19.01 -2.55
N ILE A 169 -0.82 19.17 -3.70
CA ILE A 169 0.46 19.91 -3.80
C ILE A 169 0.38 21.27 -3.10
N ILE A 170 -0.74 21.98 -3.26
CA ILE A 170 -0.96 23.28 -2.63
C ILE A 170 -2.10 23.15 -1.62
N PRO A 171 -1.88 23.43 -0.31
CA PRO A 171 -0.64 23.90 0.32
C PRO A 171 0.25 22.79 0.91
N ASN A 172 -0.09 21.51 0.75
CA ASN A 172 0.47 20.43 1.57
C ASN A 172 1.73 19.79 1.00
N LEU A 173 2.12 20.15 -0.22
CA LEU A 173 3.29 19.61 -0.95
C LEU A 173 3.26 18.09 -1.14
N GLY A 174 2.07 17.48 -1.24
CA GLY A 174 2.00 16.08 -1.67
C GLY A 174 2.30 15.97 -3.16
N PHE A 175 3.13 15.00 -3.54
CA PHE A 175 3.58 14.81 -4.92
C PHE A 175 2.86 13.69 -5.65
N GLY A 176 2.19 12.80 -4.92
CA GLY A 176 1.42 11.68 -5.47
C GLY A 176 0.01 12.09 -5.85
N MET A 177 -0.55 11.48 -6.90
CA MET A 177 -1.92 11.73 -7.32
C MET A 177 -2.93 11.11 -6.36
N SER A 178 -4.05 11.78 -6.15
CA SER A 178 -5.20 11.28 -5.38
C SER A 178 -6.23 10.59 -6.26
N GLN A 179 -6.19 10.88 -7.56
CA GLN A 179 -7.00 10.21 -8.56
C GLN A 179 -6.67 8.71 -8.62
N VAL A 180 -7.73 7.91 -8.60
CA VAL A 180 -7.71 6.44 -8.76
C VAL A 180 -7.36 6.09 -10.21
N VAL A 181 -6.32 5.30 -10.41
CA VAL A 181 -5.76 4.98 -11.75
C VAL A 181 -5.43 3.50 -11.95
N GLY A 182 -5.76 2.64 -10.99
CA GLY A 182 -5.59 1.19 -11.08
C GLY A 182 -6.88 0.41 -11.23
N HIS A 183 -6.73 -0.91 -11.35
CA HIS A 183 -7.79 -1.85 -11.02
C HIS A 183 -7.97 -1.94 -9.49
N LEU A 184 -6.85 -1.93 -8.75
CA LEU A 184 -6.81 -1.82 -7.30
C LEU A 184 -5.96 -0.61 -6.89
N ASP A 185 -6.48 0.24 -6.02
CA ASP A 185 -5.79 1.44 -5.52
C ASP A 185 -5.75 1.38 -3.99
N PHE A 186 -4.54 1.30 -3.45
CA PHE A 186 -4.26 1.17 -2.02
C PHE A 186 -3.86 2.51 -1.41
N PHE A 187 -4.48 2.85 -0.28
CA PHE A 187 -4.23 4.08 0.49
C PHE A 187 -3.78 3.72 1.92
N PRO A 188 -2.55 3.19 2.10
CA PRO A 188 -2.00 2.91 3.42
C PRO A 188 -1.99 4.18 4.27
N ASN A 189 -2.39 4.08 5.54
CA ASN A 189 -2.53 5.19 6.50
C ASN A 189 -3.36 6.37 5.94
N GLY A 190 -4.34 6.08 5.08
CA GLY A 190 -5.16 7.09 4.39
C GLY A 190 -4.50 7.74 3.16
N GLY A 191 -3.27 7.35 2.82
CA GLY A 191 -2.56 7.75 1.60
C GLY A 191 -2.00 9.17 1.57
N LYS A 192 -2.01 9.89 2.71
CA LYS A 192 -1.58 11.31 2.79
C LYS A 192 -0.39 11.51 3.70
N GLU A 193 -0.47 11.01 4.92
CA GLU A 193 0.57 11.17 5.94
C GLU A 193 0.98 9.80 6.43
N MET A 194 2.18 9.35 6.05
CA MET A 194 2.71 8.09 6.53
C MET A 194 3.27 8.25 7.95
N PRO A 195 3.06 7.28 8.85
CA PRO A 195 3.65 7.32 10.18
C PRO A 195 5.19 7.23 10.10
N GLY A 196 5.88 8.00 10.96
CA GLY A 196 7.34 8.10 11.01
C GLY A 196 7.90 9.37 10.33
N SER A 197 9.10 9.82 10.72
CA SER A 197 9.65 11.13 10.30
C SER A 197 9.96 11.29 8.81
N PHE A 198 9.97 10.20 8.04
CA PHE A 198 10.31 10.19 6.60
C PHE A 198 9.43 9.23 5.77
N GLY A 199 8.38 8.65 6.37
CA GLY A 199 7.61 7.55 5.76
C GLY A 199 8.45 6.29 5.47
N PRO A 200 7.82 5.19 5.01
CA PRO A 200 8.55 4.00 4.59
C PRO A 200 9.38 4.24 3.32
N PRO A 201 10.63 3.73 3.23
CA PRO A 201 11.33 3.66 1.96
C PRO A 201 10.51 2.85 0.96
N ILE A 202 10.22 3.41 -0.21
CA ILE A 202 9.32 2.81 -1.21
C ILE A 202 9.80 1.42 -1.67
N SER A 203 11.11 1.16 -1.66
CA SER A 203 11.68 -0.17 -1.91
C SER A 203 11.22 -1.26 -0.94
N LYS A 204 10.77 -0.90 0.28
CA LYS A 204 10.21 -1.83 1.27
C LYS A 204 8.70 -2.03 1.13
N LEU A 205 7.98 -1.08 0.52
CA LEU A 205 6.55 -1.20 0.20
C LEU A 205 6.31 -2.25 -0.91
N VAL A 206 7.26 -2.40 -1.83
CA VAL A 206 7.16 -3.36 -2.94
C VAL A 206 7.38 -4.80 -2.47
N LEU A 207 8.35 -5.05 -1.58
CA LEU A 207 8.86 -6.40 -1.26
C LEU A 207 8.38 -6.94 0.09
N GLY A 208 7.94 -6.08 1.00
CA GLY A 208 7.26 -6.53 2.20
C GLY A 208 5.85 -6.93 1.82
N GLY A 209 5.56 -8.23 1.71
CA GLY A 209 4.20 -8.73 1.62
C GLY A 209 3.40 -8.20 2.80
N MET A 210 2.72 -7.08 2.59
CA MET A 210 1.94 -6.39 3.61
C MET A 210 0.53 -6.95 3.56
N ILE A 211 0.20 -7.70 4.61
CA ILE A 211 -1.13 -8.29 4.76
C ILE A 211 -2.11 -7.20 5.26
N LEU A 212 -3.27 -7.16 4.59
CA LEU A 212 -4.41 -6.21 4.63
C LEU A 212 -5.27 -6.40 5.94
N VAL A 213 -6.09 -5.47 6.49
CA VAL A 213 -7.17 -4.60 5.93
C VAL A 213 -7.64 -3.42 6.80
N VAL A 214 -7.91 -2.29 6.12
CA VAL A 214 -8.93 -1.18 6.20
C VAL A 214 -9.21 -0.40 7.48
N VAL A 215 -9.02 0.93 7.38
CA VAL A 215 -9.32 1.96 8.40
C VAL A 215 -10.73 2.52 8.24
N VAL A 216 -11.27 2.93 9.40
CA VAL A 216 -12.58 3.52 9.73
C VAL A 216 -13.64 2.47 10.05
N ASP A 217 -13.74 2.08 11.34
CA ASP A 217 -14.79 1.39 12.17
C ASP A 217 -16.06 0.78 11.52
N LYS A 218 -16.04 0.46 10.24
CA LYS A 218 -17.18 0.05 9.40
C LYS A 218 -16.77 -0.92 8.28
N CYS A 219 -15.48 -1.15 8.08
CA CYS A 219 -14.95 -1.91 6.95
C CYS A 219 -14.04 -3.07 7.40
N PHE A 220 -14.39 -3.69 8.53
CA PHE A 220 -13.77 -4.89 9.07
C PHE A 220 -14.89 -5.89 9.44
N PRO A 221 -14.70 -7.20 9.23
CA PRO A 221 -13.51 -7.90 8.71
C PRO A 221 -13.42 -7.87 7.17
N CYS A 222 -12.54 -8.69 6.60
CA CYS A 222 -12.46 -8.91 5.16
C CYS A 222 -13.78 -9.40 4.54
N PRO A 223 -14.08 -9.04 3.28
CA PRO A 223 -15.15 -9.67 2.51
C PRO A 223 -14.95 -11.18 2.37
N SER A 224 -16.02 -11.90 1.99
CA SER A 224 -16.00 -13.36 1.81
C SER A 224 -14.96 -13.86 0.82
N ASP A 225 -14.64 -13.05 -0.20
CA ASP A 225 -13.63 -13.36 -1.22
C ASP A 225 -12.20 -13.09 -0.73
N GLY A 226 -12.05 -12.75 0.55
CA GLY A 226 -10.80 -12.33 1.15
C GLY A 226 -10.43 -10.90 0.78
N CYS A 227 -9.16 -10.59 1.03
CA CYS A 227 -8.61 -9.25 0.96
C CYS A 227 -7.35 -9.22 0.11
N PRO A 228 -7.22 -8.30 -0.86
CA PRO A 228 -6.01 -8.20 -1.67
C PRO A 228 -4.80 -7.76 -0.85
N GLN A 229 -3.71 -8.53 -0.81
CA GLN A 229 -2.49 -8.04 -0.16
C GLN A 229 -1.93 -6.84 -0.93
N MET A 230 -1.55 -5.77 -0.21
CA MET A 230 -0.93 -4.61 -0.87
C MET A 230 0.51 -4.98 -1.29
N GLY A 231 0.92 -4.55 -2.48
CA GLY A 231 2.28 -4.73 -2.99
C GLY A 231 2.44 -5.99 -3.84
N HIS A 232 3.58 -6.68 -3.69
CA HIS A 232 3.98 -7.77 -4.59
C HIS A 232 2.90 -8.84 -4.84
N TYR A 233 2.10 -9.20 -3.82
CA TYR A 233 1.09 -10.27 -3.92
C TYR A 233 -0.34 -9.80 -4.25
N ALA A 234 -0.54 -8.53 -4.66
CA ALA A 234 -1.87 -8.01 -5.01
C ALA A 234 -2.52 -8.78 -6.19
N ASP A 235 -1.70 -9.35 -7.07
CA ASP A 235 -2.12 -10.18 -8.20
C ASP A 235 -2.73 -11.53 -7.79
N ARG A 236 -2.59 -11.95 -6.52
CA ARG A 236 -3.24 -13.17 -6.00
C ARG A 236 -4.70 -12.96 -5.64
N PHE A 237 -5.18 -11.72 -5.61
CA PHE A 237 -6.56 -11.44 -5.27
C PHE A 237 -7.52 -11.93 -6.38
N PRO A 238 -8.50 -12.80 -6.07
CA PRO A 238 -9.41 -13.35 -7.08
C PRO A 238 -10.20 -12.29 -7.84
N GLY A 239 -10.58 -11.19 -7.17
CA GLY A 239 -11.37 -10.09 -7.74
C GLY A 239 -10.54 -8.96 -8.35
N LYS A 240 -9.24 -9.16 -8.62
CA LYS A 240 -8.29 -8.08 -8.95
C LYS A 240 -8.66 -7.21 -10.15
N THR A 241 -9.40 -7.74 -11.12
CA THR A 241 -9.83 -7.03 -12.34
C THR A 241 -11.36 -7.02 -12.49
N LYS A 242 -12.11 -7.29 -11.40
CA LYS A 242 -13.58 -7.34 -11.42
C LYS A 242 -14.20 -5.98 -11.72
N SER A 243 -13.57 -4.91 -11.28
CA SER A 243 -13.90 -3.53 -11.64
C SER A 243 -12.63 -2.67 -11.61
N GLU A 244 -12.68 -1.56 -12.33
CA GLU A 244 -11.66 -0.52 -12.24
C GLU A 244 -11.86 0.32 -10.98
N GLY A 245 -10.77 0.83 -10.43
CA GLY A 245 -10.75 1.77 -9.32
C GLY A 245 -11.26 1.24 -7.97
N GLN A 246 -11.05 -0.04 -7.68
CA GLN A 246 -11.38 -0.60 -6.36
C GLN A 246 -10.43 -0.02 -5.31
N THR A 247 -10.98 0.70 -4.33
CA THR A 247 -10.19 1.37 -3.28
C THR A 247 -10.03 0.51 -2.04
N PHE A 248 -8.80 0.41 -1.53
CA PHE A 248 -8.47 -0.31 -0.29
C PHE A 248 -7.67 0.57 0.65
N TYR A 249 -8.02 0.55 1.94
CA TYR A 249 -7.24 1.20 3.00
C TYR A 249 -6.57 0.14 3.85
N LEU A 250 -5.54 0.54 4.60
CA LEU A 250 -4.90 -0.25 5.66
C LEU A 250 -4.02 0.69 6.49
N ASN A 251 -3.47 0.22 7.60
CA ASN A 251 -2.43 0.92 8.35
C ASN A 251 -1.10 0.17 8.27
N THR A 252 0.00 0.89 8.36
CA THR A 252 1.35 0.33 8.42
C THR A 252 2.08 0.82 9.67
N GLY A 253 3.19 0.16 10.01
CA GLY A 253 4.12 0.67 11.01
C GLY A 253 4.76 2.01 10.63
N ASP A 254 5.38 2.65 11.63
CA ASP A 254 6.19 3.86 11.52
C ASP A 254 7.67 3.59 11.17
N ALA A 255 8.11 2.34 11.37
CA ALA A 255 9.44 1.87 11.02
C ALA A 255 9.40 0.42 10.50
N SER A 256 10.44 0.02 9.78
CA SER A 256 10.65 -1.36 9.34
C SER A 256 10.78 -2.30 10.55
N ASN A 257 10.04 -3.40 10.68
CA ASN A 257 9.04 -3.99 9.78
C ASN A 257 7.68 -3.27 9.85
N PHE A 258 7.18 -2.89 8.68
CA PHE A 258 5.96 -2.09 8.54
C PHE A 258 4.67 -2.94 8.53
N ALA A 259 4.76 -4.26 8.40
CA ALA A 259 3.60 -5.16 8.37
C ALA A 259 2.76 -5.05 9.65
N ARG A 260 1.43 -5.07 9.49
CA ARG A 260 0.47 -5.04 10.59
C ARG A 260 -0.66 -6.03 10.36
N TRP A 261 -1.27 -6.49 11.45
CA TRP A 261 -2.41 -7.41 11.44
C TRP A 261 -3.54 -6.81 12.27
N ARG A 262 -4.67 -6.51 11.61
CA ARG A 262 -5.81 -5.86 12.26
C ARG A 262 -6.68 -6.88 13.00
N TYR A 263 -7.06 -6.54 14.22
CA TYR A 263 -8.00 -7.29 15.04
C TYR A 263 -9.08 -6.36 15.54
N LYS A 264 -10.29 -6.89 15.75
CA LYS A 264 -11.36 -6.22 16.49
C LYS A 264 -11.57 -6.91 17.82
N VAL A 265 -11.58 -6.14 18.89
CA VAL A 265 -11.75 -6.65 20.25
C VAL A 265 -12.95 -5.97 20.89
N ALA A 266 -13.84 -6.76 21.47
CA ALA A 266 -14.97 -6.30 22.27
C ALA A 266 -14.84 -6.83 23.70
N VAL A 267 -14.86 -5.92 24.67
CA VAL A 267 -14.66 -6.20 26.10
C VAL A 267 -15.94 -5.89 26.87
N THR A 268 -16.58 -6.91 27.44
CA THR A 268 -17.69 -6.75 28.38
C THR A 268 -17.13 -6.62 29.80
N LEU A 269 -17.34 -5.47 30.42
CA LEU A 269 -16.74 -5.11 31.71
C LEU A 269 -17.48 -5.74 32.90
N SER A 270 -16.76 -6.02 33.98
CA SER A 270 -17.31 -6.49 35.25
C SER A 270 -16.69 -5.75 36.45
N GLY A 271 -17.28 -5.90 37.63
CA GLY A 271 -16.75 -5.31 38.87
C GLY A 271 -17.38 -3.95 39.21
N ARG A 272 -16.58 -2.94 39.52
CA ARG A 272 -17.07 -1.62 39.93
C ARG A 272 -16.96 -0.57 38.82
N ARG A 273 -17.88 0.39 38.84
CA ARG A 273 -17.80 1.58 37.99
C ARG A 273 -16.62 2.45 38.40
N VAL A 274 -15.75 2.79 37.45
CA VAL A 274 -14.57 3.66 37.64
C VAL A 274 -14.35 4.54 36.40
N THR A 275 -13.37 5.45 36.45
CA THR A 275 -12.92 6.23 35.29
C THR A 275 -11.47 5.88 35.02
N GLY A 276 -11.18 5.39 33.82
CA GLY A 276 -9.88 4.82 33.51
C GLY A 276 -9.80 4.37 32.06
N HIS A 277 -8.70 3.71 31.72
CA HIS A 277 -8.52 3.09 30.42
C HIS A 277 -8.24 1.60 30.56
N ILE A 278 -8.69 0.84 29.57
CA ILE A 278 -8.54 -0.62 29.50
C ILE A 278 -7.64 -0.99 28.33
N LEU A 279 -6.79 -1.97 28.55
CA LEU A 279 -5.92 -2.53 27.53
C LEU A 279 -6.12 -4.04 27.41
N VAL A 280 -5.94 -4.54 26.19
CA VAL A 280 -5.97 -5.97 25.88
C VAL A 280 -4.68 -6.37 25.18
N SER A 281 -4.19 -7.57 25.51
CA SER A 281 -3.11 -8.23 24.77
C SER A 281 -3.53 -9.65 24.38
N LEU A 282 -3.18 -10.03 23.17
CA LEU A 282 -3.55 -11.29 22.52
C LEU A 282 -2.39 -12.29 22.64
N PHE A 283 -2.70 -13.56 22.91
CA PHE A 283 -1.72 -14.64 22.98
C PHE A 283 -2.22 -15.82 22.14
N GLY A 284 -1.42 -16.23 21.17
CA GLY A 284 -1.69 -17.40 20.33
C GLY A 284 -0.45 -18.26 20.12
N ASP A 285 -0.56 -19.21 19.21
CA ASP A 285 0.49 -20.21 18.92
C ASP A 285 1.71 -19.63 18.19
N LYS A 286 1.56 -18.51 17.46
CA LYS A 286 2.67 -17.83 16.76
C LYS A 286 3.33 -16.72 17.56
N GLY A 287 2.75 -16.32 18.69
CA GLY A 287 3.31 -15.27 19.55
C GLY A 287 2.26 -14.51 20.35
N ASN A 288 2.65 -13.32 20.85
CA ASN A 288 1.78 -12.44 21.59
C ASN A 288 1.89 -10.99 21.11
N SER A 289 0.77 -10.28 21.15
CA SER A 289 0.73 -8.86 20.80
C SER A 289 1.26 -7.99 21.95
N LYS A 290 1.48 -6.71 21.66
CA LYS A 290 1.55 -5.65 22.69
C LYS A 290 0.18 -5.46 23.37
N GLN A 291 0.15 -4.60 24.38
CA GLN A 291 -1.09 -4.12 24.98
C GLN A 291 -1.64 -2.96 24.15
N TYR A 292 -2.90 -3.06 23.73
CA TYR A 292 -3.60 -2.04 22.97
C TYR A 292 -4.74 -1.47 23.81
N GLU A 293 -4.84 -0.14 23.86
CA GLU A 293 -5.96 0.54 24.53
C GLU A 293 -7.26 0.29 23.74
N ILE A 294 -8.27 -0.23 24.43
CA ILE A 294 -9.59 -0.50 23.83
C ILE A 294 -10.55 0.65 24.11
N PHE A 295 -10.50 1.23 25.31
CA PHE A 295 -11.39 2.30 25.71
C PHE A 295 -10.77 3.12 26.83
N ASN A 296 -11.00 4.43 26.80
CA ASN A 296 -10.59 5.38 27.83
C ASN A 296 -11.76 6.29 28.20
N GLY A 297 -12.24 6.18 29.43
CA GLY A 297 -13.41 6.91 29.88
C GLY A 297 -14.05 6.31 31.13
N THR A 298 -15.39 6.37 31.21
CA THR A 298 -16.12 5.78 32.32
C THR A 298 -16.34 4.29 32.09
N LEU A 299 -15.61 3.46 32.84
CA LEU A 299 -15.74 2.00 32.84
C LEU A 299 -16.98 1.61 33.64
N LYS A 300 -18.03 1.14 32.98
CA LYS A 300 -19.27 0.68 33.63
C LYS A 300 -19.36 -0.84 33.56
N PRO A 301 -19.70 -1.55 34.65
CA PRO A 301 -19.99 -2.97 34.59
C PRO A 301 -21.11 -3.25 33.58
N ASP A 302 -21.06 -4.42 32.95
CA ASP A 302 -21.99 -4.94 31.94
C ASP A 302 -22.03 -4.17 30.60
N ASN A 303 -21.35 -3.02 30.51
CA ASN A 303 -21.10 -2.37 29.22
C ASN A 303 -20.09 -3.18 28.39
N THR A 304 -20.29 -3.18 27.08
CA THR A 304 -19.32 -3.71 26.11
C THR A 304 -18.69 -2.56 25.36
N GLU A 305 -17.37 -2.45 25.46
CA GLU A 305 -16.56 -1.48 24.73
C GLU A 305 -15.78 -2.21 23.64
N SER A 306 -15.79 -1.69 22.41
CA SER A 306 -15.13 -2.32 21.27
C SER A 306 -14.18 -1.37 20.57
N SER A 307 -13.06 -1.89 20.10
CA SER A 307 -12.07 -1.15 19.31
C SER A 307 -11.36 -2.07 18.32
N GLU A 308 -10.89 -1.48 17.23
CA GLU A 308 -10.02 -2.13 16.25
C GLU A 308 -8.59 -1.61 16.42
N PHE A 309 -7.61 -2.49 16.31
CA PHE A 309 -6.20 -2.09 16.37
C PHE A 309 -5.33 -2.92 15.43
N ASP A 310 -4.20 -2.32 15.05
CA ASP A 310 -3.23 -2.91 14.12
C ASP A 310 -2.03 -3.46 14.91
N SER A 311 -1.96 -4.79 15.02
CA SER A 311 -0.87 -5.46 15.73
C SER A 311 0.40 -5.55 14.88
N ASP A 312 1.57 -5.41 15.49
CA ASP A 312 2.86 -5.67 14.84
C ASP A 312 3.27 -7.15 14.85
N VAL A 313 2.40 -8.03 15.37
CA VAL A 313 2.60 -9.48 15.44
C VAL A 313 1.34 -10.21 14.98
N GLU A 314 1.50 -11.20 14.10
CA GLU A 314 0.46 -12.20 13.85
C GLU A 314 0.48 -13.23 14.98
N VAL A 315 -0.55 -13.26 15.82
CA VAL A 315 -0.58 -14.18 16.97
C VAL A 315 -0.98 -15.61 16.62
N GLY A 316 -1.48 -15.83 15.40
CA GLY A 316 -1.97 -17.13 14.94
C GLY A 316 -3.27 -17.52 15.63
N VAL A 317 -3.41 -18.80 15.99
CA VAL A 317 -4.60 -19.31 16.68
C VAL A 317 -4.61 -18.80 18.12
N LEU A 318 -5.62 -18.01 18.46
CA LEU A 318 -5.77 -17.41 19.79
C LEU A 318 -5.99 -18.49 20.87
N GLN A 319 -5.18 -18.44 21.92
CA GLN A 319 -5.21 -19.39 23.04
C GLN A 319 -5.74 -18.75 24.33
N LYS A 320 -5.45 -17.47 24.55
CA LYS A 320 -5.90 -16.68 25.70
C LYS A 320 -5.76 -15.20 25.43
N VAL A 321 -6.40 -14.39 26.26
CA VAL A 321 -6.23 -12.93 26.25
C VAL A 321 -5.91 -12.43 27.65
N LYS A 322 -5.24 -11.28 27.73
CA LYS A 322 -5.02 -10.60 29.01
C LYS A 322 -5.63 -9.22 28.99
N PHE A 323 -6.40 -8.94 30.03
CA PHE A 323 -7.02 -7.66 30.34
C PHE A 323 -6.18 -6.91 31.38
N LEU A 324 -6.03 -5.61 31.19
CA LEU A 324 -5.40 -4.69 32.12
C LEU A 324 -6.22 -3.41 32.18
N TRP A 325 -6.25 -2.75 33.33
CA TRP A 325 -6.88 -1.43 33.44
C TRP A 325 -6.06 -0.53 34.36
N TYR A 326 -6.16 0.77 34.08
CA TYR A 326 -5.53 1.83 34.85
C TYR A 326 -6.59 2.84 35.26
N ASN A 327 -6.44 3.39 36.46
CA ASN A 327 -7.31 4.43 36.95
C ASN A 327 -6.76 5.80 36.60
N ASN A 328 -7.61 6.69 36.08
CA ASN A 328 -7.20 8.06 35.76
C ASN A 328 -7.33 8.99 36.97
N VAL A 329 -7.90 8.51 38.09
CA VAL A 329 -8.19 9.31 39.29
C VAL A 329 -7.78 8.55 40.55
N ILE A 330 -7.08 9.19 41.48
CA ILE A 330 -6.75 8.58 42.78
C ILE A 330 -8.05 8.16 43.49
N ASN A 331 -8.25 6.85 43.67
CA ASN A 331 -9.45 6.31 44.29
C ASN A 331 -9.12 5.50 45.55
N PRO A 332 -9.37 6.05 46.76
CA PRO A 332 -9.00 5.40 48.03
C PRO A 332 -9.78 4.11 48.32
N THR A 333 -10.84 3.81 47.55
CA THR A 333 -11.63 2.58 47.72
C THR A 333 -10.99 1.33 47.13
N LEU A 334 -9.84 1.46 46.44
CA LEU A 334 -9.11 0.38 45.78
C LEU A 334 -10.04 -0.51 44.94
N PRO A 335 -10.77 0.07 43.97
CA PRO A 335 -11.78 -0.64 43.21
C PRO A 335 -11.16 -1.79 42.42
N LYS A 336 -12.02 -2.77 42.08
CA LYS A 336 -11.67 -3.86 41.18
C LYS A 336 -12.54 -3.82 39.94
N VAL A 337 -11.91 -4.01 38.80
CA VAL A 337 -12.54 -4.11 37.47
C VAL A 337 -12.10 -5.44 36.86
N GLY A 338 -12.98 -6.08 36.12
CA GLY A 338 -12.67 -7.26 35.34
C GLY A 338 -13.28 -7.17 33.94
N ALA A 339 -13.11 -8.23 33.18
CA ALA A 339 -13.80 -8.46 31.93
C ALA A 339 -14.51 -9.80 32.04
N SER A 340 -15.84 -9.79 31.97
CA SER A 340 -16.66 -11.01 32.00
C SER A 340 -16.53 -11.79 30.70
N LYS A 341 -16.42 -11.07 29.58
CA LYS A 341 -16.22 -11.60 28.25
C LYS A 341 -15.27 -10.71 27.45
N ILE A 342 -14.35 -11.31 26.71
CA ILE A 342 -13.61 -10.65 25.62
C ILE A 342 -13.82 -11.45 24.35
N SER A 343 -14.38 -10.81 23.32
CA SER A 343 -14.51 -11.37 21.97
C SER A 343 -13.43 -10.76 21.08
N VAL A 344 -12.69 -11.60 20.35
CA VAL A 344 -11.67 -11.19 19.38
C VAL A 344 -12.06 -11.69 18.00
N GLU A 345 -12.20 -10.78 17.05
CA GLU A 345 -12.46 -11.07 15.64
C GLU A 345 -11.18 -10.83 14.82
N THR A 346 -10.77 -11.85 14.07
CA THR A 346 -9.62 -11.81 13.16
C THR A 346 -10.02 -11.26 11.79
N ASN A 347 -9.03 -10.88 10.96
CA ASN A 347 -9.29 -10.26 9.66
C ASN A 347 -10.06 -11.17 8.68
N ASP A 348 -9.98 -12.49 8.82
CA ASP A 348 -10.75 -13.48 8.06
C ASP A 348 -12.16 -13.74 8.62
N GLY A 349 -12.57 -12.99 9.66
CA GLY A 349 -13.91 -13.05 10.25
C GLY A 349 -14.10 -14.17 11.28
N GLN A 350 -13.05 -14.88 11.69
CA GLN A 350 -13.18 -15.83 12.81
C GLN A 350 -13.31 -15.07 14.13
N VAL A 351 -14.21 -15.55 15.00
CA VAL A 351 -14.48 -14.95 16.32
C VAL A 351 -14.09 -15.93 17.42
N PHE A 352 -13.30 -15.45 18.37
CA PHE A 352 -12.84 -16.18 19.54
C PHE A 352 -13.36 -15.50 20.81
N ASP A 353 -14.05 -16.25 21.65
CA ASP A 353 -14.59 -15.76 22.91
C ASP A 353 -13.74 -16.25 24.09
N PHE A 354 -13.49 -15.36 25.05
CA PHE A 354 -12.74 -15.64 26.27
C PHE A 354 -13.51 -15.12 27.48
N CYS A 355 -13.59 -15.90 28.54
CA CYS A 355 -14.39 -15.55 29.72
C CYS A 355 -13.56 -15.52 31.01
N SER A 356 -14.00 -14.72 31.97
CA SER A 356 -13.53 -14.79 33.36
C SER A 356 -14.61 -14.30 34.33
N GLN A 357 -14.57 -14.83 35.56
CA GLN A 357 -15.41 -14.37 36.66
C GLN A 357 -14.64 -13.45 37.63
N ASP A 358 -13.32 -13.32 37.43
CA ASP A 358 -12.45 -12.59 38.33
C ASP A 358 -12.48 -11.08 38.07
N THR A 359 -12.18 -10.33 39.12
CA THR A 359 -11.94 -8.89 39.05
C THR A 359 -10.61 -8.56 39.73
N VAL A 360 -9.89 -7.59 39.16
CA VAL A 360 -8.53 -7.25 39.56
C VAL A 360 -8.41 -5.77 39.90
N ARG A 361 -7.44 -5.42 40.75
CA ARG A 361 -7.09 -4.02 41.01
C ARG A 361 -6.44 -3.41 39.76
N GLU A 362 -6.28 -2.10 39.76
CA GLU A 362 -5.51 -1.41 38.72
C GLU A 362 -4.11 -2.01 38.59
N GLU A 363 -3.56 -1.97 37.37
CA GLU A 363 -2.21 -2.45 37.06
C GLU A 363 -1.98 -3.96 37.28
N VAL A 364 -3.03 -4.74 37.51
CA VAL A 364 -2.96 -6.20 37.64
C VAL A 364 -3.51 -6.86 36.39
N LEU A 365 -2.70 -7.71 35.76
CA LEU A 365 -3.10 -8.47 34.57
C LEU A 365 -4.10 -9.58 34.94
N LEU A 366 -5.27 -9.55 34.30
CA LEU A 366 -6.27 -10.60 34.35
C LEU A 366 -6.15 -11.47 33.10
N THR A 367 -6.00 -12.79 33.26
CA THR A 367 -6.00 -13.73 32.11
C THR A 367 -7.40 -14.30 31.91
N LEU A 368 -7.89 -14.28 30.68
CA LEU A 368 -9.13 -14.93 30.27
C LEU A 368 -8.79 -16.10 29.34
N ASN A 369 -9.50 -17.20 29.53
CA ASN A 369 -9.36 -18.42 28.74
C ASN A 369 -10.65 -18.66 27.94
N PRO A 370 -10.61 -19.50 26.88
CA PRO A 370 -11.78 -19.82 26.07
C PRO A 370 -13.00 -20.28 26.88
#